data_AF-A0A068NWT5-F1
#
_entry.id   AF-A0A068NWT5-F1
#
_cell.length_a   1.000
_cell.length_b   1.000
_cell.length_c   1.000
_cell.angle_alpha   90.00
_cell.angle_beta   90.00
_cell.angle_gamma   90.00
#
_symmetry.space_group_name_H-M   'P 1'
#
loop_
_entity.id
_entity.type
_entity.pdbx_description
1 polymer ?
#
loop_
_entity_poly.entity_id
_entity_poly.type
_entity_poly.pdbx_seq_one_letter_code
_entity_poly.pdbx_strand_id
1 'polypeptide(L)'
;MSIKGMQDWFSGQPFPFDKISDLDAWSRAKEKEFTSREQVMGLLEENSNAYLAWLDSLTPEQLASTLDMGFASFPMAMAITFPADHTRAHASQIDYIQTTYGDLDWHMAG
;
A
#
# COMPACT_ATOMS: atom_id res chain seq x y z
N MET A 1 6.56 -0.01 1.67
CA MET A 1 6.41 -1.22 0.82
C MET A 1 5.88 -0.76 -0.53
N SER A 2 6.53 -1.07 -1.65
CA SER A 2 5.98 -0.72 -2.97
C SER A 2 4.72 -1.54 -3.24
N ILE A 3 3.74 -0.97 -3.94
CA ILE A 3 2.53 -1.71 -4.35
C ILE A 3 2.90 -2.92 -5.19
N LYS A 4 3.96 -2.86 -6.00
CA LYS A 4 4.52 -4.04 -6.67
C LYS A 4 4.91 -5.17 -5.71
N GLY A 5 5.59 -4.86 -4.59
CA GLY A 5 5.92 -5.87 -3.59
C GLY A 5 4.69 -6.48 -2.93
N MET A 6 3.62 -5.69 -2.78
CA MET A 6 2.34 -6.16 -2.25
C MET A 6 1.55 -6.98 -3.28
N GLN A 7 1.57 -6.61 -4.56
CA GLN A 7 0.97 -7.36 -5.66
C GLN A 7 1.68 -8.69 -5.91
N ASP A 8 3.01 -8.70 -5.89
CA ASP A 8 3.81 -9.92 -6.00
C ASP A 8 3.43 -10.86 -4.84
N TRP A 9 3.27 -10.32 -3.63
CA TRP A 9 2.82 -11.08 -2.47
C TRP A 9 1.40 -11.63 -2.62
N PHE A 10 0.45 -10.82 -3.11
CA PHE A 10 -0.92 -11.29 -3.43
C PHE A 10 -0.96 -12.33 -4.54
N SER A 11 0.08 -12.38 -5.37
CA SER A 11 0.25 -13.39 -6.42
C SER A 11 0.97 -14.65 -5.93
N GLY A 12 1.18 -14.78 -4.62
CA GLY A 12 1.82 -15.94 -3.98
C GLY A 12 3.35 -15.92 -4.02
N GLN A 13 3.98 -14.80 -4.41
CA GLN A 13 5.43 -14.67 -4.29
C GLN A 13 5.81 -14.45 -2.82
N PRO A 14 6.94 -15.02 -2.36
CA PRO A 14 7.41 -14.81 -1.01
C PRO A 14 7.79 -13.33 -0.79
N PHE A 15 7.59 -12.87 0.44
CA PHE A 15 8.06 -11.54 0.84
C PHE A 15 9.58 -11.45 0.68
N PRO A 16 10.13 -10.42 0.01
CA PRO A 16 11.53 -10.43 -0.44
C PRO A 16 12.57 -10.12 0.64
N PHE A 17 12.17 -10.05 1.92
CA PHE A 17 13.07 -9.72 3.03
C PHE A 17 12.90 -10.71 4.19
N ASP A 18 14.03 -11.24 4.68
CA ASP A 18 14.05 -12.17 5.82
C ASP A 18 13.89 -11.46 7.17
N LYS A 19 14.22 -10.16 7.24
CA LYS A 19 14.18 -9.35 8.47
C LYS A 19 13.52 -8.00 8.25
N ILE A 20 12.77 -7.56 9.25
CA ILE A 20 12.12 -6.24 9.26
C ILE A 20 13.15 -5.10 9.19
N SER A 21 14.34 -5.26 9.78
CA SER A 21 15.42 -4.27 9.70
C SER A 21 15.86 -4.02 8.25
N ASP A 22 15.85 -5.06 7.43
CA ASP A 22 16.33 -5.00 6.05
C ASP A 22 15.29 -4.30 5.18
N LEU A 23 14.01 -4.55 5.45
CA LEU A 23 12.88 -3.81 4.87
C LEU A 23 12.93 -2.32 5.24
N ASP A 24 13.19 -1.97 6.50
CA ASP A 24 13.27 -0.56 6.94
C ASP A 24 14.46 0.14 6.26
N ALA A 25 15.64 -0.48 6.26
CA ALA A 25 16.83 0.07 5.61
C ALA A 25 16.61 0.28 4.10
N TRP A 26 16.00 -0.71 3.42
CA TRP A 26 15.65 -0.59 2.01
C TRP A 26 14.61 0.52 1.77
N SER A 27 13.56 0.59 2.59
CA SER A 27 12.49 1.60 2.45
C SER A 27 13.05 3.01 2.60
N ARG A 28 13.88 3.26 3.62
CA ARG A 28 14.56 4.55 3.84
C ARG A 28 15.51 4.91 2.70
N ALA A 29 16.21 3.93 2.13
CA ALA A 29 17.08 4.17 0.98
C ALA A 29 16.26 4.57 -0.25
N LYS A 30 15.12 3.91 -0.48
CA LYS A 30 14.21 4.22 -1.57
C LYS A 30 13.50 5.56 -1.41
N GLU A 31 13.04 5.89 -0.21
CA GLU A 31 12.39 7.16 0.08
C GLU A 31 13.28 8.36 -0.27
N LYS A 32 14.61 8.25 -0.11
CA LYS A 32 15.57 9.29 -0.50
C LYS A 32 15.63 9.57 -2.00
N GLU A 33 15.14 8.66 -2.85
CA GLU A 33 15.08 8.87 -4.31
C GLU A 33 13.98 9.89 -4.68
N PHE A 34 13.00 10.11 -3.80
CA PHE A 34 11.89 11.04 -4.00
C PHE A 34 12.15 12.33 -3.24
N THR A 35 12.37 13.42 -3.98
CA THR A 35 12.80 14.72 -3.44
C THR A 35 11.78 15.83 -3.69
N SER A 36 10.67 15.53 -4.38
CA SER A 36 9.58 16.47 -4.62
C SER A 36 8.21 15.86 -4.36
N ARG A 37 7.22 16.72 -4.07
CA ARG A 37 5.82 16.31 -3.87
C ARG A 37 5.26 15.67 -5.13
N GLU A 38 5.56 16.23 -6.30
CA GLU A 38 5.06 15.77 -7.60
C GLU A 38 5.54 14.34 -7.90
N GLN A 39 6.79 14.01 -7.53
CA GLN A 39 7.31 12.65 -7.69
C GLN A 39 6.53 11.65 -6.82
N VAL A 40 6.24 12.03 -5.57
CA VAL A 40 5.49 11.17 -4.64
C VAL A 40 4.03 11.03 -5.09
N MET A 41 3.41 12.11 -5.57
CA MET A 41 2.05 12.07 -6.13
C MET A 41 1.98 11.18 -7.38
N GLY A 42 2.93 11.34 -8.30
CA GLY A 42 3.01 10.48 -9.50
C GLY A 42 3.20 9.01 -9.13
N LEU A 43 4.03 8.71 -8.14
CA LEU A 43 4.20 7.35 -7.62
C LEU A 43 2.90 6.79 -7.02
N LEU A 44 2.16 7.60 -6.27
CA LEU A 44 0.88 7.18 -5.68
C LEU A 44 -0.16 6.87 -6.77
N GLU A 45 -0.27 7.74 -7.78
CA GLU A 45 -1.17 7.55 -8.92
C GLU A 45 -0.81 6.30 -9.72
N GLU A 46 0.47 6.15 -10.11
CA GLU A 46 0.97 4.99 -10.88
C GLU A 46 0.63 3.68 -10.16
N ASN A 47 0.97 3.61 -8.88
CA ASN A 47 0.75 2.42 -8.09
C ASN A 47 -0.75 2.14 -7.86
N SER A 48 -1.56 3.18 -7.63
CA SER A 48 -3.01 3.01 -7.46
C SER A 48 -3.65 2.48 -8.73
N ASN A 49 -3.27 3.01 -9.89
CA ASN A 49 -3.75 2.55 -11.18
C ASN A 49 -3.33 1.09 -11.45
N ALA A 50 -2.09 0.73 -11.13
CA ALA A 50 -1.62 -0.66 -11.26
C ALA A 50 -2.41 -1.61 -10.34
N TYR A 51 -2.74 -1.18 -9.13
CA TYR A 51 -3.52 -1.98 -8.20
C TYR A 51 -4.97 -2.16 -8.67
N LEU A 52 -5.62 -1.08 -9.12
CA LEU A 52 -6.98 -1.14 -9.68
C LEU A 52 -7.04 -2.04 -10.92
N ALA A 53 -6.08 -1.90 -11.83
CA ALA A 53 -5.99 -2.77 -13.01
C ALA A 53 -5.80 -4.24 -12.64
N TRP A 54 -5.05 -4.54 -11.58
CA TRP A 54 -4.92 -5.90 -11.04
C TRP A 54 -6.23 -6.40 -10.45
N LEU A 55 -6.96 -5.58 -9.68
CA LEU A 55 -8.28 -5.95 -9.15
C LEU A 55 -9.27 -6.28 -10.27
N ASP A 56 -9.29 -5.49 -11.34
CA ASP A 56 -10.13 -5.72 -12.52
C ASP A 56 -9.78 -7.02 -13.27
N SER A 57 -8.56 -7.53 -13.08
CA SER A 57 -8.10 -8.78 -13.71
C SER A 57 -8.43 -10.04 -12.91
N LEU A 58 -8.91 -9.92 -11.66
CA LEU A 58 -9.17 -11.07 -10.80
C LEU A 58 -10.36 -11.91 -11.29
N THR A 59 -10.15 -13.22 -11.40
CA THR A 59 -11.26 -14.15 -11.70
C THR A 59 -12.09 -14.45 -10.45
N PRO A 60 -13.34 -14.92 -10.61
CA PRO A 60 -14.16 -15.37 -9.48
C PRO A 60 -13.48 -16.42 -8.59
N GLU A 61 -12.71 -17.34 -9.19
CA GLU A 61 -11.97 -18.37 -8.47
C GLU A 61 -10.84 -17.77 -7.63
N GLN A 62 -10.14 -16.76 -8.16
CA GLN A 62 -9.11 -16.04 -7.40
C GLN A 62 -9.72 -15.26 -6.24
N LEU A 63 -10.86 -14.60 -6.44
CA LEU A 63 -11.58 -13.89 -5.37
C LEU A 63 -12.06 -14.83 -4.26
N ALA A 64 -12.46 -16.06 -4.62
CA ALA A 64 -12.88 -17.10 -3.67
C ALA A 64 -11.70 -17.83 -3.00
N SER A 65 -10.46 -17.54 -3.40
CA SER A 65 -9.26 -18.20 -2.88
C SER A 65 -8.84 -17.65 -1.51
N THR A 66 -7.75 -18.21 -0.99
CA THR A 66 -7.10 -17.76 0.25
C THR A 66 -5.73 -17.22 -0.09
N LEU A 67 -5.41 -16.03 0.42
CA LEU A 67 -4.05 -15.52 0.47
C LEU A 67 -3.30 -16.20 1.61
N ASP A 68 -2.20 -16.87 1.30
CA ASP A 68 -1.27 -17.40 2.30
C ASP A 68 -0.04 -16.50 2.41
N MET A 69 0.20 -15.96 3.60
CA MET A 69 1.32 -15.09 3.91
C MET A 69 2.46 -15.82 4.64
N GLY A 70 2.37 -17.15 4.79
CA GLY A 70 3.37 -17.99 5.46
C GLY A 70 3.31 -17.95 6.99
N PHE A 71 2.84 -16.84 7.58
CA PHE A 71 2.58 -16.71 9.02
C PHE A 71 1.08 -16.67 9.37
N ALA A 72 0.22 -16.42 8.38
CA ALA A 72 -1.22 -16.37 8.52
C ALA A 72 -1.87 -16.48 7.14
N SER A 73 -3.14 -16.87 7.10
CA SER A 73 -3.91 -17.01 5.86
C SER A 73 -5.23 -16.26 5.97
N PHE A 74 -5.65 -15.61 4.88
CA PHE A 74 -6.82 -14.75 4.83
C PHE A 74 -7.65 -15.03 3.59
N PRO A 75 -8.99 -14.98 3.64
CA PRO A 75 -9.80 -15.00 2.43
C PRO A 75 -9.37 -13.89 1.48
N MET A 76 -9.15 -14.18 0.20
CA MET A 76 -8.66 -13.20 -0.78
C MET A 76 -9.55 -11.96 -0.82
N ALA A 77 -10.88 -12.15 -0.82
CA ALA A 77 -11.86 -11.07 -0.76
C ALA A 77 -11.68 -10.11 0.44
N MET A 78 -11.17 -10.60 1.58
CA MET A 78 -10.81 -9.76 2.71
C MET A 78 -9.42 -9.14 2.53
N ALA A 79 -8.44 -9.91 2.05
CA ALA A 79 -7.08 -9.44 1.89
C ALA A 79 -6.96 -8.25 0.92
N ILE A 80 -7.74 -8.25 -0.16
CA ILE A 80 -7.75 -7.15 -1.14
C ILE A 80 -8.34 -5.83 -0.59
N THR A 81 -9.02 -5.82 0.55
CA THR A 81 -9.47 -4.56 1.16
C THR A 81 -8.37 -3.87 1.95
N PHE A 82 -7.32 -4.61 2.35
CA PHE A 82 -6.25 -4.12 3.20
C PHE A 82 -5.53 -2.89 2.61
N PRO A 83 -5.14 -2.85 1.31
CA PRO A 83 -4.39 -1.71 0.79
C PRO A 83 -5.19 -0.41 0.84
N ALA A 84 -6.50 -0.47 0.52
CA ALA A 84 -7.38 0.70 0.59
C ALA A 84 -7.54 1.20 2.03
N ASP A 85 -7.78 0.30 2.99
CA ASP A 85 -7.95 0.66 4.40
C ASP A 85 -6.64 1.19 5.01
N HIS A 86 -5.51 0.58 4.65
CA HIS A 86 -4.19 0.98 5.12
C HIS A 86 -3.80 2.37 4.61
N THR A 87 -4.04 2.66 3.32
CA THR A 87 -3.83 4.01 2.76
C THR A 87 -4.73 5.04 3.45
N ARG A 88 -6.01 4.72 3.67
CA ARG A 88 -6.94 5.57 4.43
C ARG A 88 -6.42 5.86 5.85
N ALA A 89 -5.92 4.85 6.54
CA ALA A 89 -5.38 5.01 7.89
C ALA A 89 -4.15 5.92 7.92
N HIS A 90 -3.26 5.82 6.94
CA HIS A 90 -2.12 6.73 6.81
C HIS A 90 -2.54 8.16 6.45
N ALA A 91 -3.54 8.36 5.60
CA ALA A 91 -4.10 9.69 5.34
C ALA A 91 -4.61 10.34 6.64
N SER A 92 -5.34 9.58 7.47
CA SER A 92 -5.79 10.08 8.78
C SER A 92 -4.63 10.42 9.74
N GLN A 93 -3.50 9.70 9.68
CA GLN A 93 -2.30 10.06 10.45
C GLN A 93 -1.70 11.38 9.98
N ILE A 94 -1.68 11.62 8.66
CA ILE A 94 -1.19 12.88 8.08
C ILE A 94 -2.10 14.04 8.49
N ASP A 95 -3.42 13.88 8.41
CA ASP A 95 -4.39 14.90 8.85
C ASP A 95 -4.17 15.30 10.32
N TYR A 96 -3.94 14.31 11.18
CA TYR A 96 -3.62 14.54 12.59
C TYR A 96 -2.33 15.35 12.77
N ILE A 97 -1.29 15.03 12.00
CA ILE A 97 0.00 15.75 12.02
C ILE A 97 -0.19 17.18 11.51
N GLN A 98 -0.87 17.37 10.38
CA GLN A 98 -1.19 18.69 9.81
C GLN A 98 -1.94 19.56 10.84
N THR A 99 -2.98 19.00 11.46
CA THR A 99 -3.73 19.67 12.54
C THR A 99 -2.82 20.10 13.69
N THR A 100 -1.90 19.23 14.11
CA THR A 100 -0.94 19.51 15.19
C THR A 100 0.02 20.65 14.82
N TYR A 101 0.36 20.79 13.54
CA TYR A 101 1.19 21.87 13.02
C TYR A 101 0.40 23.15 12.71
N GLY A 102 -0.90 23.22 13.04
CA GLY A 102 -1.75 24.40 12.87
C GLY A 102 -2.32 24.57 11.47
N ASP A 103 -2.23 23.54 10.63
CA ASP A 103 -3.00 23.46 9.39
C ASP A 103 -4.44 23.09 9.75
N LEU A 104 -5.36 24.02 9.49
CA LEU A 104 -6.78 23.90 9.83
C LEU A 104 -7.66 23.81 8.57
N ASP A 105 -7.06 23.61 7.40
CA ASP A 105 -7.83 23.41 6.18
C ASP A 105 -8.59 22.08 6.22
N TRP A 106 -9.87 22.15 5.88
CA TRP A 106 -10.74 20.98 5.84
C TRP A 106 -10.53 20.22 4.54
N HIS A 107 -9.66 19.20 4.56
CA HIS A 107 -9.34 18.37 3.39
C HIS A 107 -10.40 17.30 3.06
N MET A 108 -11.52 17.26 3.79
CA MET A 108 -12.62 16.28 3.63
C MET A 108 -13.73 16.75 2.66
N ALA A 109 -13.56 17.89 1.97
CA ALA A 109 -14.60 18.53 1.16
C ALA A 109 -14.36 18.46 -0.36
N GLY A 110 -13.58 17.48 -0.84
CA GLY A 110 -13.32 17.22 -2.26
C GLY A 110 -14.21 16.15 -2.84
#